data_AF-A0A3E4Z789-F1
#
_entry.id   AF-A0A3E4Z789-F1
#
_cell.length_a   1.000
_cell.length_b   1.000
_cell.length_c   1.000
_cell.angle_alpha   90.00
_cell.angle_beta   90.00
_cell.angle_gamma   90.00
#
_symmetry.space_group_name_H-M   'P 1'
#
loop_
_entity.id
_entity.type
_entity.pdbx_description
1 polymer ?
#
loop_
_entity_poly.entity_id
_entity_poly.type
_entity_poly.pdbx_seq_one_letter_code
_entity_poly.pdbx_strand_id
1 'polypeptide(L)'
;MATNTKNINRKKSNPGIKEFRGKVTSLVDRGYQYIGMARVSEIPSVSSSEMMKGGGAIGGLPIQGTFDIFDSRQSNPVPVSNAGTPGLGYIPWGPGNMLPNTIYKLVGSLPYTATAIKYIIDLTVGLGPQLMYRWSRYVNGTVKTELIPFKDAGLLIRNRIMEIQAQIDQQKAESGEEQGGGGTITWSQAVPGEDQKDTAQVGTPEYELKQLREDYRTWEETDKEWDKFCENNNLELHYLKCMTDDAHMDIYFPTIGLSIGRKDEEWDPKIVKLGSIPAVCCRMEEMDERMRINYVYYAEKWRKDATPKLERKDVVAYPTLMPENMLTELRRQVEKSKNRPPKKRTTWFCCPSYYPSMLKPYYPQPAWWSIFPSMTYDYATTLITDKAMARQNATMWGKMIFINNEYLRAMFDEMGADTTEAKQAVRDSIYKKVNEFLQRRENNGKTICLDSFVGPDGKTMQHAVEIVDVPQLTNSRDLKEELSEISSVVFFAIGVHPSLIGSTPGNSGSTGGTYMRELQLLKQNQLSTRQRIYLRFLKNIYTFNKWDKHGEIVIRQQTFTTLDRSATGTEETESTL
;
A
#
# COMPACT_ATOMS: atom_id res chain seq x y z
N MET A 1 -45.34 49.04 15.03
CA MET A 1 -46.48 48.33 15.67
C MET A 1 -46.73 47.08 14.82
N ALA A 2 -46.19 45.91 15.20
CA ALA A 2 -46.88 44.88 16.00
C ALA A 2 -48.30 44.63 15.46
N THR A 3 -48.63 43.47 14.86
CA THR A 3 -48.77 42.13 15.48
C THR A 3 -48.79 41.07 14.36
N ASN A 4 -47.95 40.03 14.32
CA ASN A 4 -47.93 38.79 15.10
C ASN A 4 -49.26 38.02 15.12
N THR A 5 -49.44 37.06 14.20
CA THR A 5 -50.38 35.94 14.40
C THR A 5 -49.71 34.63 14.00
N LYS A 6 -49.54 33.81 15.03
CA LYS A 6 -48.90 32.50 15.08
C LYS A 6 -49.42 31.55 14.02
N ASN A 7 -48.50 31.01 13.22
CA ASN A 7 -48.74 29.83 12.39
C ASN A 7 -48.76 28.60 13.31
N ILE A 8 -49.93 28.27 13.86
CA ILE A 8 -50.14 27.03 14.62
C ILE A 8 -50.18 25.88 13.62
N ASN A 9 -49.02 25.26 13.40
CA ASN A 9 -48.94 23.93 12.79
C ASN A 9 -49.68 22.93 13.69
N ARG A 10 -50.99 22.79 13.47
CA ARG A 10 -51.76 21.62 13.93
C ARG A 10 -51.10 20.40 13.31
N LYS A 11 -50.30 19.67 14.09
CA LYS A 11 -49.83 18.31 13.78
C LYS A 11 -51.07 17.50 13.37
N LYS A 12 -51.23 17.25 12.07
CA LYS A 12 -52.20 16.29 11.54
C LYS A 12 -51.89 14.96 12.22
N SER A 13 -52.80 14.48 13.07
CA SER A 13 -52.67 13.17 13.69
C SER A 13 -52.54 12.14 12.57
N ASN A 14 -51.40 11.48 12.49
CA ASN A 14 -51.12 10.46 11.48
C ASN A 14 -52.28 9.45 11.48
N PRO A 15 -52.99 9.21 10.36
CA PRO A 15 -54.20 8.38 10.33
C PRO A 15 -54.01 7.00 10.98
N GLY A 16 -52.82 6.41 10.84
CA GLY A 16 -52.47 5.16 11.53
C GLY A 16 -52.46 5.24 13.06
N ILE A 17 -52.18 6.40 13.65
CA ILE A 17 -52.24 6.60 15.12
C ILE A 17 -53.68 6.66 15.61
N LYS A 18 -54.59 7.25 14.83
CA LYS A 18 -56.03 7.26 15.17
C LYS A 18 -56.63 5.86 15.06
N GLU A 19 -56.27 5.12 14.02
CA GLU A 19 -56.72 3.75 13.83
C GLU A 19 -56.14 2.81 14.91
N PHE A 20 -54.86 2.96 15.24
CA PHE A 20 -54.22 2.24 16.34
C PHE A 20 -54.88 2.55 17.68
N ARG A 21 -55.14 3.83 17.99
CA ARG A 21 -55.86 4.22 19.21
C ARG A 21 -57.27 3.64 19.24
N GLY A 22 -58.00 3.67 18.13
CA GLY A 22 -59.33 3.04 18.03
C GLY A 22 -59.29 1.52 18.29
N LYS A 23 -58.28 0.83 17.76
CA LYS A 23 -58.06 -0.60 18.02
C LYS A 23 -57.68 -0.86 19.48
N VAL A 24 -56.83 -0.02 20.07
CA VAL A 24 -56.46 -0.12 21.49
C VAL A 24 -57.67 0.14 22.40
N THR A 25 -58.48 1.16 22.11
CA THR A 25 -59.69 1.44 22.89
C THR A 25 -60.72 0.31 22.77
N SER A 26 -60.92 -0.23 21.57
CA SER A 26 -61.74 -1.43 21.34
C SER A 26 -61.27 -2.65 22.13
N LEU A 27 -59.95 -2.84 22.28
CA LEU A 27 -59.38 -3.90 23.10
C LEU A 27 -59.60 -3.63 24.60
N VAL A 28 -59.46 -2.39 25.05
CA VAL A 28 -59.72 -2.01 26.44
C VAL A 28 -61.20 -2.22 26.80
N ASP A 29 -62.13 -1.84 25.91
CA ASP A 29 -63.58 -2.04 26.10
C ASP A 29 -63.97 -3.53 26.12
N ARG A 30 -63.16 -4.40 25.50
CA ARG A 30 -63.29 -5.87 25.56
C ARG A 30 -62.62 -6.49 26.79
N GLY A 31 -62.18 -5.69 27.75
CA GLY A 31 -61.61 -6.14 29.02
C GLY A 31 -60.10 -6.39 29.01
N TYR A 32 -59.39 -6.07 27.92
CA TYR A 32 -57.94 -6.21 27.86
C TYR A 32 -57.26 -5.03 28.59
N GLN A 33 -56.49 -5.30 29.65
CA GLN A 33 -55.70 -4.26 30.34
C GLN A 33 -54.43 -3.91 29.54
N TYR A 34 -54.18 -2.60 29.38
CA TYR A 34 -52.96 -2.07 28.79
C TYR A 34 -51.73 -2.48 29.63
N ILE A 35 -50.83 -3.26 29.05
CA ILE A 35 -49.49 -3.48 29.60
C ILE A 35 -48.74 -2.16 29.45
N GLY A 36 -48.30 -1.57 30.56
CA GLY A 36 -47.52 -0.33 30.55
C GLY A 36 -46.36 -0.41 29.56
N MET A 37 -45.94 0.74 29.00
CA MET A 37 -44.83 0.79 28.04
C MET A 37 -43.62 0.03 28.61
N ALA A 38 -43.08 -0.90 27.83
CA ALA A 38 -41.79 -1.50 28.12
C ALA A 38 -40.80 -0.36 28.39
N ARG A 39 -40.13 -0.39 29.55
CA ARG A 39 -38.99 0.49 29.79
C ARG A 39 -37.85 -0.01 28.92
N VAL A 40 -37.85 0.38 27.66
CA VAL A 40 -36.65 0.39 26.84
C VAL A 40 -35.84 1.57 27.37
N SER A 41 -34.77 1.28 28.11
CA SER A 41 -33.72 2.29 28.28
C SER A 41 -33.07 2.46 26.91
N GLU A 42 -33.51 3.47 26.17
CA GLU A 42 -32.81 3.89 24.96
C GLU A 42 -31.39 4.30 25.38
N ILE A 43 -30.41 3.46 25.07
CA ILE A 43 -29.07 3.98 24.83
C ILE A 43 -29.25 4.90 23.62
N PRO A 44 -28.88 6.19 23.69
CA PRO A 44 -29.12 7.13 22.61
C PRO A 44 -28.58 6.55 21.31
N SER A 45 -29.50 6.14 20.44
CA SER A 45 -29.17 5.73 19.09
C SER A 45 -28.88 7.02 18.35
N VAL A 46 -27.59 7.25 18.11
CA VAL A 46 -27.16 8.30 17.18
C VAL A 46 -27.82 7.95 15.85
N SER A 47 -28.73 8.80 15.36
CA SER A 47 -29.42 8.51 14.12
C SER A 47 -28.37 8.40 13.00
N SER A 48 -28.60 7.52 12.02
CA SER A 48 -27.73 7.38 10.85
C SER A 48 -27.51 8.72 10.12
N SER A 49 -28.42 9.69 10.30
CA SER A 49 -28.31 11.05 9.76
C SER A 49 -27.35 11.95 10.56
N GLU A 50 -27.13 11.69 11.85
CA GLU A 50 -26.16 12.38 12.70
C GLU A 50 -24.76 11.76 12.59
N MET A 51 -24.65 10.43 12.40
CA MET A 51 -23.37 9.78 12.06
C MET A 51 -22.83 10.17 10.67
N MET A 52 -23.71 10.59 9.75
CA MET A 52 -23.36 11.15 8.44
C MET A 52 -23.02 12.65 8.50
N LYS A 53 -23.38 13.36 9.58
CA LYS A 53 -23.14 14.81 9.76
C LYS A 53 -21.93 15.12 10.63
N GLY A 54 -21.62 14.27 11.61
CA GLY A 54 -20.30 14.27 12.26
C GLY A 54 -19.34 13.49 11.37
N GLY A 55 -18.22 14.10 10.97
CA GLY A 55 -17.23 13.52 10.05
C GLY A 55 -16.48 12.28 10.58
N GLY A 56 -17.21 11.24 10.98
CA GLY A 56 -16.73 9.98 11.54
C GLY A 56 -17.31 8.74 10.85
N ALA A 57 -17.92 8.88 9.68
CA ALA A 57 -18.16 7.73 8.80
C ALA A 57 -16.83 7.29 8.16
N ILE A 58 -16.49 6.01 8.33
CA ILE A 58 -15.31 5.37 7.70
C ILE A 58 -15.51 5.23 6.17
N GLY A 59 -16.71 5.50 5.66
CA GLY A 59 -16.95 5.76 4.24
C GLY A 59 -16.80 7.27 3.97
N GLY A 60 -15.71 7.65 3.31
CA GLY A 60 -15.56 8.99 2.77
C GLY A 60 -16.73 9.30 1.83
N LEU A 61 -17.04 10.60 1.67
CA LEU A 61 -17.85 11.05 0.53
C LEU A 61 -17.34 10.33 -0.74
N PRO A 62 -18.25 9.87 -1.63
CA PRO A 62 -17.82 9.34 -2.91
C PRO A 62 -16.84 10.34 -3.51
N ILE A 63 -15.72 9.88 -4.06
CA ILE A 63 -14.83 10.74 -4.83
C ILE A 63 -15.62 11.14 -6.10
N GLN A 64 -16.55 12.09 -5.94
CA GLN A 64 -17.20 12.83 -7.00
C GLN A 64 -16.20 13.86 -7.51
N GLY A 65 -15.12 13.34 -8.09
CA GLY A 65 -14.22 14.09 -8.92
C GLY A 65 -14.26 13.43 -10.28
N THR A 66 -14.71 14.15 -11.30
CA THR A 66 -14.24 13.91 -12.66
C THR A 66 -12.72 13.82 -12.57
N PHE A 67 -12.12 12.66 -12.89
CA PHE A 67 -10.67 12.45 -12.82
C PHE A 67 -9.90 13.29 -13.87
N ASP A 68 -10.62 14.10 -14.65
CA ASP A 68 -10.17 15.07 -15.66
C ASP A 68 -9.53 16.33 -15.06
N ILE A 69 -8.54 16.23 -14.16
CA ILE A 69 -8.00 17.44 -13.46
C ILE A 69 -6.48 17.46 -13.41
N PHE A 70 -5.84 17.15 -14.53
CA PHE A 70 -4.41 17.36 -14.66
C PHE A 70 -4.10 17.80 -16.08
N ASP A 71 -4.73 18.87 -16.55
CA ASP A 71 -4.24 19.61 -17.72
C ASP A 71 -3.82 21.00 -17.24
N SER A 72 -2.62 21.40 -17.68
CA SER A 72 -1.90 22.65 -17.39
C SER A 72 -2.74 23.94 -17.44
N ARG A 73 -3.88 23.95 -18.14
CA ARG A 73 -4.77 25.12 -18.24
C ARG A 73 -5.84 25.24 -17.15
N GLN A 74 -6.13 24.18 -16.40
CA GLN A 74 -7.13 24.21 -15.31
C GLN A 74 -6.50 24.12 -13.91
N SER A 75 -5.22 23.76 -13.83
CA SER A 75 -4.48 23.67 -12.58
C SER A 75 -4.12 25.08 -12.10
N ASN A 76 -5.03 25.76 -11.39
CA ASN A 76 -4.76 27.04 -10.71
C ASN A 76 -3.49 26.89 -9.83
N PRO A 77 -2.31 27.38 -10.29
CA PRO A 77 -1.06 27.16 -9.58
C PRO A 77 -1.08 27.94 -8.27
N VAL A 78 -0.56 27.35 -7.19
CA VAL A 78 -0.51 28.02 -5.89
C VAL A 78 0.87 28.68 -5.74
N PRO A 79 0.94 30.02 -5.59
CA PRO A 79 2.22 30.72 -5.52
C PRO A 79 2.99 30.31 -4.26
N VAL A 80 4.31 30.19 -4.40
CA VAL A 80 5.23 29.95 -3.27
C VAL A 80 6.10 31.18 -3.08
N SER A 81 6.04 31.79 -1.89
CA SER A 81 6.88 32.95 -1.59
C SER A 81 8.34 32.53 -1.37
N ASN A 82 9.26 33.03 -2.20
CA ASN A 82 10.73 32.94 -2.02
C ASN A 82 11.35 31.53 -2.11
N ALA A 83 10.74 30.60 -2.85
CA ALA A 83 11.31 29.30 -3.20
C ALA A 83 10.88 28.89 -4.60
N GLY A 84 11.72 28.13 -5.31
CA GLY A 84 11.49 27.75 -6.71
C GLY A 84 11.74 28.88 -7.70
N THR A 85 11.11 28.80 -8.87
CA THR A 85 11.25 29.75 -9.98
C THR A 85 10.40 31.00 -9.71
N PRO A 86 10.98 32.21 -9.79
CA PRO A 86 10.23 33.45 -9.58
C PRO A 86 9.02 33.55 -10.51
N GLY A 87 7.83 33.75 -9.94
CA GLY A 87 6.57 33.89 -10.68
C GLY A 87 5.81 32.60 -10.92
N LEU A 88 6.41 31.42 -10.66
CA LEU A 88 5.74 30.13 -10.77
C LEU A 88 5.26 29.62 -9.41
N GLY A 89 4.18 28.84 -9.44
CA GLY A 89 3.61 28.18 -8.27
C GLY A 89 3.87 26.67 -8.23
N TYR A 90 3.26 26.00 -7.26
CA TYR A 90 3.13 24.55 -7.28
C TYR A 90 1.77 24.12 -7.82
N ILE A 91 1.73 22.96 -8.45
CA ILE A 91 0.51 22.32 -8.93
C ILE A 91 -0.08 21.44 -7.82
N PRO A 92 -1.35 21.67 -7.43
CA PRO A 92 -2.01 20.84 -6.44
C PRO A 92 -2.34 19.43 -6.97
N TRP A 93 -2.42 18.45 -6.08
CA TRP A 93 -2.89 17.09 -6.40
C TRP A 93 -4.41 17.05 -6.61
N GLY A 94 -4.88 17.60 -7.73
CA GLY A 94 -6.31 17.64 -8.09
C GLY A 94 -7.17 18.45 -7.11
N PRO A 95 -8.50 18.27 -7.14
CA PRO A 95 -9.43 18.98 -6.26
C PRO A 95 -9.11 18.75 -4.78
N GLY A 96 -9.06 19.84 -4.02
CA GLY A 96 -8.78 19.78 -2.59
C GLY A 96 -7.33 19.41 -2.24
N ASN A 97 -6.42 19.26 -3.21
CA ASN A 97 -4.97 19.09 -3.00
C ASN A 97 -4.58 17.96 -2.01
N MET A 98 -5.45 16.98 -1.80
CA MET A 98 -5.31 15.93 -0.77
C MET A 98 -5.41 14.53 -1.34
N LEU A 99 -5.37 14.39 -2.68
CA LEU A 99 -5.56 13.10 -3.33
C LEU A 99 -4.62 12.01 -2.79
N PRO A 100 -3.30 12.22 -2.64
CA PRO A 100 -2.44 11.23 -1.98
C PRO A 100 -2.93 10.87 -0.56
N ASN A 101 -3.24 11.86 0.28
CA ASN A 101 -3.68 11.62 1.66
C ASN A 101 -4.96 10.77 1.70
N THR A 102 -5.90 11.02 0.79
CA THR A 102 -7.15 10.27 0.67
C THR A 102 -6.90 8.85 0.19
N ILE A 103 -6.11 8.67 -0.89
CA ILE A 103 -5.82 7.36 -1.47
C ILE A 103 -5.13 6.44 -0.46
N TYR A 104 -4.09 6.91 0.24
CA TYR A 104 -3.39 6.08 1.24
C TYR A 104 -4.31 5.67 2.40
N LYS A 105 -5.23 6.55 2.82
CA LYS A 105 -6.21 6.22 3.87
C LYS A 105 -7.23 5.18 3.39
N LEU A 106 -7.77 5.36 2.20
CA LEU A 106 -8.76 4.44 1.62
C LEU A 106 -8.13 3.04 1.41
N VAL A 107 -6.97 2.97 0.77
CA VAL A 107 -6.27 1.69 0.54
C VAL A 107 -6.05 0.92 1.84
N GLY A 108 -5.68 1.60 2.92
CA GLY A 108 -5.47 0.99 4.24
C GLY A 108 -6.75 0.64 5.00
N SER A 109 -7.91 1.12 4.58
CA SER A 109 -9.17 0.92 5.32
C SER A 109 -9.94 -0.34 4.92
N LEU A 110 -9.75 -0.86 3.69
CA LEU A 110 -10.29 -2.16 3.28
C LEU A 110 -9.21 -3.25 3.24
N PRO A 111 -9.44 -4.44 3.84
CA PRO A 111 -8.48 -5.54 3.80
C PRO A 111 -8.12 -6.00 2.38
N TYR A 112 -9.08 -5.94 1.44
CA TYR A 112 -8.88 -6.35 0.04
C TYR A 112 -7.83 -5.48 -0.65
N THR A 113 -7.98 -4.15 -0.58
CA THR A 113 -7.03 -3.21 -1.17
C THR A 113 -5.70 -3.23 -0.44
N ALA A 114 -5.71 -3.24 0.90
CA ALA A 114 -4.48 -3.22 1.71
C ALA A 114 -3.60 -4.45 1.44
N THR A 115 -4.19 -5.64 1.42
CA THR A 115 -3.45 -6.89 1.18
C THR A 115 -2.93 -6.98 -0.24
N ALA A 116 -3.74 -6.60 -1.24
CA ALA A 116 -3.33 -6.65 -2.64
C ALA A 116 -2.19 -5.65 -2.95
N ILE A 117 -2.28 -4.42 -2.44
CA ILE A 117 -1.23 -3.41 -2.63
C ILE A 117 0.05 -3.82 -1.88
N LYS A 118 -0.05 -4.32 -0.64
CA LYS A 118 1.11 -4.85 0.07
C LYS A 118 1.79 -5.99 -0.70
N TYR A 119 1.00 -6.93 -1.23
CA TYR A 119 1.52 -8.03 -2.05
C TYR A 119 2.28 -7.52 -3.29
N ILE A 120 1.73 -6.53 -4.00
CA ILE A 120 2.42 -5.90 -5.14
C ILE A 120 3.75 -5.28 -4.72
N ILE A 121 3.77 -4.54 -3.61
CA ILE A 121 4.98 -3.88 -3.12
C ILE A 121 6.06 -4.93 -2.79
N ASP A 122 5.72 -5.93 -1.99
CA ASP A 122 6.65 -6.97 -1.56
C ASP A 122 7.18 -7.76 -2.77
N LEU A 123 6.31 -8.10 -3.73
CA LEU A 123 6.70 -8.81 -4.95
C LEU A 123 7.57 -7.96 -5.89
N THR A 124 7.30 -6.66 -5.98
CA THR A 124 8.11 -5.72 -6.80
C THR A 124 9.50 -5.52 -6.20
N VAL A 125 9.61 -5.51 -4.86
CA VAL A 125 10.89 -5.32 -4.18
C VAL A 125 11.79 -6.55 -4.32
N GLY A 126 11.22 -7.76 -4.23
CA GLY A 126 11.98 -9.00 -4.41
C GLY A 126 13.15 -9.10 -3.42
N LEU A 127 14.33 -9.51 -3.91
CA LEU A 127 15.58 -9.53 -3.12
C LEU A 127 16.26 -8.15 -3.02
N GLY A 128 15.62 -7.11 -3.54
CA GLY A 128 16.20 -5.77 -3.62
C GLY A 128 17.27 -5.62 -4.72
N PRO A 129 17.82 -4.40 -4.88
CA PRO A 129 18.85 -4.12 -5.87
C PRO A 129 20.19 -4.71 -5.44
N GLN A 130 20.78 -5.53 -6.31
CA GLN A 130 22.08 -6.17 -6.10
C GLN A 130 23.05 -5.73 -7.20
N LEU A 131 24.28 -5.38 -6.80
CA LEU A 131 25.34 -5.09 -7.75
C LEU A 131 25.99 -6.41 -8.20
N MET A 132 26.01 -6.61 -9.52
CA MET A 132 26.57 -7.77 -10.18
C MET A 132 27.70 -7.32 -11.09
N TYR A 133 28.66 -8.20 -11.33
CA TYR A 133 29.71 -8.02 -12.31
C TYR A 133 29.33 -8.79 -13.58
N ARG A 134 29.18 -8.07 -14.67
CA ARG A 134 28.89 -8.63 -15.99
C ARG A 134 30.17 -9.13 -16.63
N TRP A 135 30.20 -10.44 -16.87
CA TRP A 135 31.34 -11.10 -17.47
C TRP A 135 30.92 -11.83 -18.74
N SER A 136 31.46 -11.41 -19.88
CA SER A 136 31.14 -12.00 -21.19
C SER A 136 32.34 -12.79 -21.72
N ARG A 137 32.11 -14.06 -22.09
CA ARG A 137 33.10 -14.94 -22.73
C ARG A 137 32.58 -15.42 -24.09
N TYR A 138 33.49 -15.55 -25.05
CA TYR A 138 33.19 -16.21 -26.32
C TYR A 138 33.51 -17.71 -26.19
N VAL A 139 32.49 -18.56 -26.27
CA VAL A 139 32.63 -20.01 -26.14
C VAL A 139 31.88 -20.69 -27.29
N ASN A 140 32.58 -21.52 -28.07
CA ASN A 140 32.00 -22.33 -29.16
C ASN A 140 31.14 -21.52 -30.15
N GLY A 141 31.58 -20.33 -30.56
CA GLY A 141 30.84 -19.52 -31.53
C GLY A 141 29.74 -18.63 -30.94
N THR A 142 29.51 -18.68 -29.62
CA THR A 142 28.46 -17.91 -28.95
C THR A 142 29.05 -17.05 -27.82
N VAL A 143 28.60 -15.80 -27.71
CA VAL A 143 28.92 -14.95 -26.55
C VAL A 143 28.03 -15.36 -25.39
N LYS A 144 28.62 -15.95 -24.35
CA LYS A 144 27.95 -16.23 -23.08
C LYS A 144 28.22 -15.08 -22.13
N THR A 145 27.16 -14.54 -21.53
CA THR A 145 27.25 -13.50 -20.50
C THR A 145 26.76 -14.07 -19.19
N GLU A 146 27.57 -13.93 -18.14
CA GLU A 146 27.27 -14.37 -16.79
C GLU A 146 27.28 -13.15 -15.85
N LEU A 147 26.38 -13.15 -14.88
CA LEU A 147 26.29 -12.14 -13.83
C LEU A 147 26.70 -12.77 -12.50
N ILE A 148 27.81 -12.29 -11.94
CA ILE A 148 28.41 -12.80 -10.72
C ILE A 148 28.27 -11.73 -9.63
N PRO A 149 27.99 -12.07 -8.36
CA PRO A 149 27.97 -11.06 -7.30
C PRO A 149 29.23 -10.19 -7.34
N PHE A 150 29.07 -8.87 -7.29
CA PHE A 150 30.19 -7.97 -7.55
C PHE A 150 31.36 -8.18 -6.58
N LYS A 151 31.06 -8.50 -5.30
CA LYS A 151 32.07 -8.83 -4.28
C LYS A 151 32.95 -10.04 -4.66
N ASP A 152 32.39 -11.00 -5.39
CA ASP A 152 33.11 -12.23 -5.77
C ASP A 152 33.93 -12.05 -7.05
N ALA A 153 33.65 -11.00 -7.84
CA ALA A 153 34.31 -10.77 -9.12
C ALA A 153 35.83 -10.61 -8.99
N GLY A 154 36.33 -10.07 -7.87
CA GLY A 154 37.76 -9.97 -7.62
C GLY A 154 38.48 -11.32 -7.53
N LEU A 155 37.81 -12.40 -7.15
CA LEU A 155 38.38 -13.75 -7.21
C LEU A 155 38.51 -14.20 -8.68
N LEU A 156 37.47 -13.97 -9.48
CA LEU A 156 37.45 -14.32 -10.89
C LEU A 156 38.54 -13.58 -11.68
N ILE A 157 38.66 -12.26 -11.48
CA ILE A 157 39.64 -11.45 -12.19
C ILE A 157 41.06 -11.88 -11.81
N ARG A 158 41.34 -12.12 -10.52
CA ARG A 158 42.66 -12.61 -10.07
C ARG A 158 43.03 -13.96 -10.67
N ASN A 159 42.10 -14.92 -10.67
CA ASN A 159 42.35 -16.23 -11.26
C ASN A 159 42.63 -16.11 -12.77
N ARG A 160 41.89 -15.24 -13.48
CA ARG A 160 42.13 -14.99 -14.90
C ARG A 160 43.48 -14.33 -15.18
N ILE A 161 43.91 -13.39 -14.34
CA ILE A 161 45.25 -12.79 -14.40
C ILE A 161 46.32 -13.88 -14.27
N MET A 162 46.17 -14.80 -13.32
CA MET A 162 47.12 -15.91 -13.13
C MET A 162 47.16 -16.85 -14.35
N GLU A 163 46.00 -17.20 -14.92
CA GLU A 163 45.92 -18.04 -16.12
C GLU A 163 46.63 -17.39 -17.32
N ILE A 164 46.37 -16.11 -17.59
CA ILE A 164 46.99 -15.40 -18.71
C ILE A 164 48.49 -15.23 -18.49
N GLN A 165 48.93 -14.95 -17.26
CA GLN A 165 50.35 -14.87 -16.95
C GLN A 165 51.04 -16.21 -17.21
N ALA A 166 50.44 -17.33 -16.78
CA ALA A 166 50.99 -18.65 -17.04
C ALA A 166 51.05 -18.97 -18.55
N GLN A 167 50.07 -18.52 -19.34
CA GLN A 167 50.09 -18.66 -20.81
C GLN A 167 51.24 -17.86 -21.45
N ILE A 168 51.48 -16.62 -20.98
CA ILE A 168 52.60 -15.80 -21.45
C ILE A 168 53.93 -16.46 -21.09
N ASP A 169 54.07 -16.95 -19.85
CA ASP A 169 55.29 -17.59 -19.38
C ASP A 169 55.57 -18.89 -20.16
N GLN A 170 54.53 -19.65 -20.50
CA GLN A 170 54.63 -20.83 -21.36
C GLN A 170 55.04 -20.46 -22.80
N GLN A 171 54.42 -19.43 -23.40
CA GLN A 171 54.79 -18.97 -24.75
C GLN A 171 56.24 -18.49 -24.82
N LYS A 172 56.73 -17.81 -23.77
CA LYS A 172 58.13 -17.39 -23.66
C LYS A 172 59.10 -18.56 -23.48
N ALA A 173 58.71 -19.57 -22.72
CA ALA A 173 59.49 -20.80 -22.57
C ALA A 173 59.58 -21.59 -23.89
N GLU A 174 58.51 -21.60 -24.69
CA GLU A 174 58.47 -22.24 -26.01
C GLU A 174 59.22 -21.45 -27.10
N SER A 175 59.36 -20.12 -26.96
CA SER A 175 60.10 -19.26 -27.89
C SER A 175 61.60 -19.14 -27.62
N GLY A 176 62.12 -19.74 -26.55
CA GLY A 176 63.55 -19.82 -26.26
C GLY A 176 64.20 -18.53 -25.72
N GLU A 177 63.43 -17.60 -25.17
CA GLU A 177 63.98 -16.43 -24.46
C GLU A 177 64.31 -16.80 -22.99
N GLU A 178 65.57 -16.69 -22.60
CA GLU A 178 66.05 -17.07 -21.26
C GLU A 178 65.44 -16.24 -20.11
N GLN A 179 65.27 -16.92 -18.98
CA GLN A 179 64.62 -16.47 -17.75
C GLN A 179 65.30 -15.28 -17.08
N GLY A 180 64.51 -14.26 -16.76
CA GLY A 180 64.80 -13.28 -15.72
C GLY A 180 63.98 -13.54 -14.45
N GLY A 181 64.51 -14.38 -13.55
CA GLY A 181 64.28 -14.33 -12.10
C GLY A 181 62.87 -14.57 -11.56
N GLY A 182 62.65 -15.75 -10.97
CA GLY A 182 61.51 -16.02 -10.10
C GLY A 182 61.49 -15.07 -8.89
N GLY A 183 60.49 -14.19 -8.85
CA GLY A 183 60.21 -13.32 -7.71
C GLY A 183 58.83 -13.65 -7.14
N THR A 184 58.78 -13.98 -5.86
CA THR A 184 57.54 -14.06 -5.08
C THR A 184 56.80 -12.73 -5.15
N ILE A 185 55.58 -12.71 -5.70
CA ILE A 185 54.77 -11.50 -5.84
C ILE A 185 54.34 -11.00 -4.46
N THR A 186 54.77 -9.79 -4.11
CA THR A 186 54.22 -9.03 -2.98
C THR A 186 53.13 -8.13 -3.54
N TRP A 187 51.86 -8.35 -3.14
CA TRP A 187 50.67 -7.65 -3.67
C TRP A 187 50.66 -6.12 -3.47
N SER A 188 51.66 -5.55 -2.78
CA SER A 188 51.85 -4.12 -2.56
C SER A 188 52.56 -3.38 -3.72
N GLN A 189 52.95 -4.05 -4.80
CA GLN A 189 53.70 -3.44 -5.92
C GLN A 189 52.84 -3.11 -7.16
N ALA A 190 51.51 -2.99 -7.00
CA ALA A 190 50.58 -2.63 -8.07
C ALA A 190 50.55 -1.12 -8.41
N VAL A 191 51.70 -0.44 -8.48
CA VAL A 191 51.80 0.95 -8.93
C VAL A 191 52.77 1.02 -10.12
N PRO A 192 52.35 1.47 -11.31
CA PRO A 192 53.28 1.71 -12.40
C PRO A 192 54.04 3.01 -12.14
N GLY A 193 55.37 2.94 -12.22
CA GLY A 193 56.18 4.11 -12.55
C GLY A 193 55.90 4.57 -13.98
N GLU A 194 55.98 5.88 -14.20
CA GLU A 194 55.72 6.55 -15.47
C GLU A 194 56.51 5.96 -16.65
N ASP A 195 55.86 6.03 -17.83
CA ASP A 195 56.44 5.87 -19.18
C ASP A 195 56.85 4.46 -19.68
N GLN A 196 55.90 3.52 -19.77
CA GLN A 196 55.98 2.43 -20.75
C GLN A 196 55.17 2.79 -22.02
N LYS A 197 55.87 2.98 -23.15
CA LYS A 197 55.26 3.17 -24.48
C LYS A 197 54.29 2.02 -24.80
N ASP A 198 53.06 2.37 -25.13
CA ASP A 198 51.96 1.47 -25.49
C ASP A 198 52.28 0.66 -26.77
N THR A 199 52.81 -0.56 -26.60
CA THR A 199 53.18 -1.47 -27.71
C THR A 199 52.40 -2.78 -27.74
N ALA A 200 51.52 -3.05 -26.77
CA ALA A 200 50.72 -4.28 -26.76
C ALA A 200 49.60 -4.20 -27.82
N GLN A 201 49.66 -5.08 -28.83
CA GLN A 201 48.63 -5.16 -29.86
C GLN A 201 47.33 -5.74 -29.30
N VAL A 202 46.20 -5.22 -29.76
CA VAL A 202 44.87 -5.72 -29.37
C VAL A 202 44.76 -7.20 -29.76
N GLY A 203 44.42 -8.04 -28.77
CA GLY A 203 44.27 -9.48 -28.95
C GLY A 203 45.49 -10.32 -28.54
N THR A 204 46.59 -9.72 -28.09
CA THR A 204 47.68 -10.48 -27.46
C THR A 204 47.38 -10.77 -25.98
N PRO A 205 47.95 -11.86 -25.41
CA PRO A 205 47.84 -12.15 -23.99
C PRO A 205 48.33 -11.00 -23.09
N GLU A 206 49.36 -10.25 -23.50
CA GLU A 206 49.87 -9.10 -22.75
C GLU A 206 48.87 -7.94 -22.71
N TYR A 207 48.13 -7.72 -23.80
CA TYR A 207 47.06 -6.73 -23.84
C TYR A 207 45.90 -7.14 -22.92
N GLU A 208 45.50 -8.42 -22.95
CA GLU A 208 44.47 -8.96 -22.05
C GLU A 208 44.90 -8.82 -20.59
N LEU A 209 46.15 -9.16 -20.27
CA LEU A 209 46.71 -9.02 -18.93
C LEU A 209 46.68 -7.57 -18.43
N LYS A 210 47.02 -6.59 -19.29
CA LYS A 210 46.95 -5.16 -18.96
C LYS A 210 45.52 -4.74 -18.64
N GLN A 211 44.55 -5.15 -19.47
CA GLN A 211 43.13 -4.85 -19.25
C GLN A 211 42.61 -5.46 -17.95
N LEU A 212 42.94 -6.73 -17.67
CA LEU A 212 42.52 -7.39 -16.45
C LEU A 212 43.09 -6.76 -15.17
N ARG A 213 44.34 -6.27 -15.22
CA ARG A 213 44.94 -5.54 -14.10
C ARG A 213 44.24 -4.20 -13.86
N GLU A 214 43.88 -3.49 -14.92
CA GLU A 214 43.11 -2.24 -14.84
C GLU A 214 41.69 -2.48 -14.31
N ASP A 215 41.02 -3.51 -14.82
CA ASP A 215 39.69 -3.93 -14.38
C ASP A 215 39.74 -4.36 -12.90
N TYR A 216 40.78 -5.07 -12.45
CA TYR A 216 40.95 -5.42 -11.03
C TYR A 216 41.07 -4.19 -10.12
N ARG A 217 41.86 -3.19 -10.54
CA ARG A 217 42.00 -1.93 -9.79
C ARG A 217 40.67 -1.18 -9.71
N THR A 218 39.98 -1.06 -10.85
CA THR A 218 38.69 -0.37 -10.95
C THR A 218 37.62 -1.07 -10.11
N TRP A 219 37.61 -2.41 -10.14
CA TRP A 219 36.75 -3.24 -9.32
C TRP A 219 37.00 -3.01 -7.83
N GLU A 220 38.26 -3.03 -7.38
CA GLU A 220 38.61 -2.86 -5.96
C GLU A 220 38.19 -1.48 -5.42
N GLU A 221 38.40 -0.43 -6.21
CA GLU A 221 37.94 0.92 -5.87
C GLU A 221 36.41 1.00 -5.81
N THR A 222 35.74 0.44 -6.81
CA THR A 222 34.28 0.45 -6.91
C THR A 222 33.63 -0.35 -5.78
N ASP A 223 34.17 -1.52 -5.43
CA ASP A 223 33.64 -2.38 -4.36
C ASP A 223 33.66 -1.67 -3.01
N LYS A 224 34.78 -1.02 -2.67
CA LYS A 224 34.92 -0.20 -1.45
C LYS A 224 33.95 0.98 -1.43
N GLU A 225 33.81 1.68 -2.56
CA GLU A 225 32.88 2.81 -2.66
C GLU A 225 31.42 2.37 -2.61
N TRP A 226 31.08 1.26 -3.26
CA TRP A 226 29.75 0.69 -3.29
C TRP A 226 29.30 0.20 -1.91
N ASP A 227 30.18 -0.48 -1.17
CA ASP A 227 29.89 -0.92 0.19
C ASP A 227 29.59 0.28 1.10
N LYS A 228 30.44 1.31 1.06
CA LYS A 228 30.20 2.56 1.78
C LYS A 228 28.91 3.24 1.33
N PHE A 229 28.58 3.18 0.05
CA PHE A 229 27.34 3.74 -0.47
C PHE A 229 26.11 2.99 0.05
N CYS A 230 26.16 1.66 0.11
CA CYS A 230 25.10 0.82 0.66
C CYS A 230 24.87 1.09 2.16
N GLU A 231 25.95 1.14 2.94
CA GLU A 231 25.90 1.43 4.38
C GLU A 231 25.24 2.78 4.69
N ASN A 232 25.58 3.82 3.93
CA ASN A 232 25.08 5.17 4.17
C ASN A 232 23.63 5.39 3.71
N ASN A 233 23.12 4.55 2.81
CA ASN A 233 21.85 4.81 2.12
C ASN A 233 20.75 3.79 2.39
N ASN A 234 21.09 2.58 2.86
CA ASN A 234 20.16 1.47 3.02
C ASN A 234 19.28 1.31 1.76
N LEU A 235 19.88 0.77 0.69
CA LEU A 235 19.25 0.70 -0.63
C LEU A 235 17.92 -0.06 -0.63
N GLU A 236 17.81 -1.11 0.19
CA GLU A 236 16.58 -1.89 0.34
C GLU A 236 15.43 -1.03 0.89
N LEU A 237 15.67 -0.32 2.00
CA LEU A 237 14.66 0.56 2.58
C LEU A 237 14.31 1.73 1.64
N HIS A 238 15.31 2.29 0.96
CA HIS A 238 15.07 3.34 -0.03
C HIS A 238 14.19 2.83 -1.18
N TYR A 239 14.49 1.64 -1.70
CA TYR A 239 13.72 1.02 -2.78
C TYR A 239 12.29 0.70 -2.33
N LEU A 240 12.11 0.12 -1.14
CA LEU A 240 10.81 -0.18 -0.56
C LEU A 240 9.94 1.08 -0.41
N LYS A 241 10.53 2.20 0.05
CA LYS A 241 9.82 3.49 0.13
C LYS A 241 9.36 3.98 -1.25
N CYS A 242 10.22 3.87 -2.26
CA CYS A 242 9.89 4.27 -3.63
C CYS A 242 8.77 3.40 -4.21
N MET A 243 8.86 2.07 -4.05
CA MET A 243 7.84 1.15 -4.55
C MET A 243 6.51 1.26 -3.80
N THR A 244 6.55 1.68 -2.53
CA THR A 244 5.33 2.01 -1.79
C THR A 244 4.59 3.17 -2.44
N ASP A 245 5.27 4.27 -2.73
CA ASP A 245 4.64 5.43 -3.40
C ASP A 245 4.22 5.08 -4.84
N ASP A 246 5.04 4.33 -5.58
CA ASP A 246 4.72 3.83 -6.92
C ASP A 246 3.44 2.97 -6.95
N ALA A 247 3.27 2.02 -6.03
CA ALA A 247 2.09 1.16 -6.01
C ALA A 247 0.79 1.93 -5.73
N HIS A 248 0.87 3.01 -4.94
CA HIS A 248 -0.29 3.82 -4.59
C HIS A 248 -0.60 4.89 -5.64
N MET A 249 0.43 5.50 -6.23
CA MET A 249 0.32 6.75 -6.98
C MET A 249 0.90 6.69 -8.40
N ASP A 250 1.55 5.59 -8.81
CA ASP A 250 2.32 5.48 -10.06
C ASP A 250 3.44 6.52 -10.20
N ILE A 251 3.83 7.18 -9.11
CA ILE A 251 4.94 8.14 -9.05
C ILE A 251 5.58 8.13 -7.67
N TYR A 252 6.89 8.33 -7.65
CA TYR A 252 7.68 8.47 -6.43
C TYR A 252 8.78 9.54 -6.62
N PHE A 253 9.24 10.12 -5.51
CA PHE A 253 10.15 11.28 -5.51
C PHE A 253 11.48 10.97 -4.81
N PRO A 254 12.35 10.15 -5.44
CA PRO A 254 13.69 9.91 -4.91
C PRO A 254 14.52 11.19 -5.00
N THR A 255 15.53 11.29 -4.14
CA THR A 255 16.45 12.42 -4.08
C THR A 255 17.87 11.91 -4.08
N ILE A 256 18.75 12.69 -4.69
CA ILE A 256 20.18 12.45 -4.70
C ILE A 256 20.91 13.60 -4.01
N GLY A 257 21.93 13.26 -3.23
CA GLY A 257 22.82 14.17 -2.53
C GLY A 257 24.25 14.02 -3.05
N LEU A 258 24.82 15.12 -3.53
CA LEU A 258 26.19 15.22 -4.03
C LEU A 258 27.20 15.48 -2.91
N SER A 259 28.42 15.00 -3.08
CA SER A 259 29.54 15.38 -2.23
C SER A 259 29.85 16.88 -2.39
N ILE A 260 30.07 17.57 -1.28
CA ILE A 260 30.21 19.03 -1.23
C ILE A 260 31.59 19.49 -1.78
N GLY A 261 32.57 18.57 -1.80
CA GLY A 261 33.96 18.85 -2.13
C GLY A 261 34.68 19.66 -1.04
N ARG A 262 35.99 19.89 -1.23
CA ARG A 262 36.81 20.74 -0.35
C ARG A 262 36.91 22.16 -0.89
N LYS A 263 37.36 23.09 -0.04
CA LYS A 263 37.31 24.54 -0.32
C LYS A 263 38.30 25.00 -1.40
N ASP A 264 39.34 24.24 -1.69
CA ASP A 264 40.45 24.65 -2.56
C ASP A 264 40.78 23.60 -3.65
N GLU A 265 39.90 22.62 -3.84
CA GLU A 265 40.02 21.57 -4.85
C GLU A 265 38.95 21.78 -5.94
N GLU A 266 39.26 21.37 -7.17
CA GLU A 266 38.27 21.33 -8.24
C GLU A 266 37.11 20.43 -7.83
N TRP A 267 35.88 20.93 -7.97
CA TRP A 267 34.71 20.19 -7.55
C TRP A 267 34.27 19.19 -8.63
N ASP A 268 34.68 17.93 -8.46
CA ASP A 268 34.12 16.77 -9.18
C ASP A 268 33.25 15.96 -8.19
N PRO A 269 31.94 16.26 -8.06
CA PRO A 269 31.09 15.60 -7.09
C PRO A 269 30.76 14.15 -7.48
N LYS A 270 30.61 13.31 -6.46
CA LYS A 270 29.95 11.99 -6.56
C LYS A 270 28.59 12.06 -5.86
N ILE A 271 27.64 11.26 -6.31
CA ILE A 271 26.38 11.02 -5.60
C ILE A 271 26.68 10.08 -4.44
N VAL A 272 26.53 10.60 -3.21
CA VAL A 272 26.89 9.90 -1.97
C VAL A 272 25.68 9.59 -1.10
N LYS A 273 24.58 10.32 -1.29
CA LYS A 273 23.35 10.15 -0.51
C LYS A 273 22.14 9.93 -1.39
N LEU A 274 21.25 9.07 -0.93
CA LEU A 274 19.91 8.84 -1.44
C LEU A 274 18.92 9.16 -0.33
N GLY A 275 17.77 9.66 -0.74
CA GLY A 275 16.62 9.90 0.12
C GLY A 275 15.35 9.78 -0.71
N SER A 276 14.20 9.73 -0.07
CA SER A 276 12.92 9.75 -0.77
C SER A 276 12.00 10.70 -0.03
N ILE A 277 11.29 11.54 -0.79
CA ILE A 277 10.29 12.45 -0.25
C ILE A 277 8.92 11.80 -0.47
N PRO A 278 8.10 11.60 0.59
CA PRO A 278 6.79 10.98 0.43
C PRO A 278 5.88 11.78 -0.50
N ALA A 279 5.22 11.13 -1.45
CA ALA A 279 4.34 11.77 -2.44
C ALA A 279 3.27 12.69 -1.79
N VAL A 280 2.77 12.31 -0.62
CA VAL A 280 1.85 13.08 0.22
C VAL A 280 2.35 14.50 0.52
N CYS A 281 3.67 14.65 0.71
CA CYS A 281 4.32 15.91 1.09
C CYS A 281 5.02 16.59 -0.09
N CYS A 282 4.78 16.15 -1.33
CA CYS A 282 5.42 16.69 -2.54
C CYS A 282 4.42 17.42 -3.42
N ARG A 283 4.83 18.56 -4.00
CA ARG A 283 4.11 19.23 -5.10
C ARG A 283 5.08 19.59 -6.22
N MET A 284 4.70 19.38 -7.47
CA MET A 284 5.54 19.74 -8.62
C MET A 284 5.34 21.22 -8.94
N GLU A 285 6.39 21.91 -9.36
CA GLU A 285 6.27 23.27 -9.87
C GLU A 285 5.47 23.31 -11.17
N GLU A 286 4.76 24.42 -11.38
CA GLU A 286 4.20 24.78 -12.66
C GLU A 286 5.28 24.75 -13.75
N MET A 287 4.94 24.24 -14.92
CA MET A 287 5.82 24.21 -16.07
C MET A 287 6.21 25.62 -16.49
N ASP A 288 7.50 25.81 -16.78
CA ASP A 288 7.99 27.04 -17.39
C ASP A 288 7.53 27.18 -18.85
N GLU A 289 7.87 28.32 -19.48
CA GLU A 289 7.58 28.60 -20.90
C GLU A 289 8.11 27.53 -21.88
N ARG A 290 9.03 26.67 -21.43
CA ARG A 290 9.62 25.57 -22.20
C ARG A 290 9.03 24.21 -21.83
N MET A 291 7.90 24.18 -21.12
CA MET A 291 7.22 22.96 -20.65
C MET A 291 8.07 22.12 -19.70
N ARG A 292 8.94 22.75 -18.90
CA ARG A 292 9.81 22.06 -17.93
C ARG A 292 9.37 22.35 -16.51
N ILE A 293 9.38 21.31 -15.70
CA ILE A 293 9.20 21.40 -14.25
C ILE A 293 10.59 21.53 -13.64
N ASN A 294 10.91 22.70 -13.07
CA ASN A 294 12.27 22.97 -12.58
C ASN A 294 12.46 22.57 -11.12
N TYR A 295 11.38 22.57 -10.33
CA TYR A 295 11.43 22.25 -8.90
C TYR A 295 10.31 21.29 -8.45
N VAL A 296 10.62 20.52 -7.41
CA VAL A 296 9.65 19.81 -6.58
C VAL A 296 9.69 20.42 -5.20
N TYR A 297 8.54 20.89 -4.75
CA TYR A 297 8.36 21.45 -3.42
C TYR A 297 8.07 20.33 -2.42
N TYR A 298 8.69 20.43 -1.26
CA TYR A 298 8.42 19.61 -0.09
C TYR A 298 7.91 20.50 1.05
N ALA A 299 6.82 20.07 1.70
CA ALA A 299 6.37 20.63 2.96
C ALA A 299 5.67 19.56 3.80
N GLU A 300 6.12 19.37 5.04
CA GLU A 300 5.54 18.39 5.96
C GLU A 300 4.07 18.72 6.33
N LYS A 301 3.72 20.01 6.29
CA LYS A 301 2.35 20.48 6.59
C LYS A 301 1.28 19.87 5.65
N TRP A 302 1.64 19.52 4.40
CA TRP A 302 0.71 18.87 3.46
C TRP A 302 0.28 17.46 3.89
N ARG A 303 0.95 16.84 4.86
CA ARG A 303 0.49 15.56 5.42
C ARG A 303 -0.86 15.67 6.12
N LYS A 304 -1.17 16.83 6.70
CA LYS A 304 -2.37 17.03 7.52
C LYS A 304 -3.40 17.96 6.86
N ASP A 305 -2.94 18.96 6.12
CA ASP A 305 -3.77 20.01 5.56
C ASP A 305 -3.60 20.11 4.04
N ALA A 306 -4.72 20.30 3.34
CA ALA A 306 -4.80 20.52 1.90
C ALA A 306 -4.08 21.79 1.46
N THR A 307 -4.32 22.87 2.21
CA THR A 307 -3.89 24.23 1.86
C THR A 307 -3.35 24.90 3.11
N PRO A 308 -2.26 24.36 3.70
CA PRO A 308 -1.68 24.94 4.89
C PRO A 308 -1.20 26.35 4.59
N LYS A 309 -1.27 27.24 5.59
CA LYS A 309 -0.50 28.48 5.55
C LYS A 309 0.98 28.13 5.64
N LEU A 310 1.66 28.25 4.51
CA LEU A 310 3.09 27.96 4.34
C LEU A 310 3.89 29.22 4.62
N GLU A 311 4.77 29.17 5.62
CA GLU A 311 5.80 30.19 5.84
C GLU A 311 7.07 29.81 5.09
N ARG A 312 7.99 30.78 4.93
CA ARG A 312 9.25 30.60 4.20
C ARG A 312 10.08 29.38 4.63
N LYS A 313 10.05 29.02 5.91
CA LYS A 313 10.82 27.90 6.48
C LYS A 313 10.14 26.54 6.30
N ASP A 314 8.87 26.53 5.92
CA ASP A 314 8.06 25.30 5.86
C ASP A 314 8.16 24.59 4.51
N VAL A 315 8.64 25.28 3.48
CA VAL A 315 8.74 24.79 2.11
C VAL A 315 10.18 24.72 1.67
N VAL A 316 10.58 23.56 1.16
CA VAL A 316 11.88 23.35 0.53
C VAL A 316 11.64 23.07 -0.95
N ALA A 317 12.32 23.82 -1.84
CA ALA A 317 12.27 23.57 -3.28
C ALA A 317 13.52 22.78 -3.69
N TYR A 318 13.35 21.52 -4.08
CA TYR A 318 14.41 20.68 -4.63
C TYR A 318 14.45 20.86 -6.15
N PRO A 319 15.59 21.26 -6.73
CA PRO A 319 15.75 21.27 -8.18
C PRO A 319 15.49 19.88 -8.75
N THR A 320 14.79 19.83 -9.87
CA THR A 320 14.26 18.60 -10.43
C THR A 320 15.12 18.07 -11.57
N LEU A 321 15.32 16.76 -11.58
CA LEU A 321 15.98 16.01 -12.65
C LEU A 321 14.98 14.99 -13.18
N MET A 322 14.40 15.27 -14.35
CA MET A 322 13.41 14.38 -14.95
C MET A 322 14.04 13.10 -15.50
N PRO A 323 13.30 11.97 -15.51
CA PRO A 323 13.89 10.65 -15.75
C PRO A 323 14.44 10.49 -17.17
N GLU A 324 13.91 11.24 -18.14
CA GLU A 324 14.31 11.21 -19.55
C GLU A 324 15.74 11.77 -19.76
N ASN A 325 16.16 12.75 -18.96
CA ASN A 325 17.41 13.49 -19.16
C ASN A 325 18.23 13.72 -17.87
N MET A 326 17.95 12.97 -16.80
CA MET A 326 18.55 13.12 -15.47
C MET A 326 20.06 13.36 -15.48
N LEU A 327 20.84 12.53 -16.19
CA LEU A 327 22.30 12.63 -16.24
C LEU A 327 22.80 13.91 -16.90
N THR A 328 22.24 14.24 -18.06
CA THR A 328 22.62 15.43 -18.84
C THR A 328 22.32 16.69 -18.04
N GLU A 329 21.15 16.74 -17.41
CA GLU A 329 20.76 17.89 -16.58
C GLU A 329 21.60 17.98 -15.31
N LEU A 330 21.89 16.86 -14.64
CA LEU A 330 22.74 16.85 -13.46
C LEU A 330 24.14 17.38 -13.78
N ARG A 331 24.76 16.91 -14.87
CA ARG A 331 26.07 17.40 -15.33
C ARG A 331 26.04 18.91 -15.61
N ARG A 332 24.97 19.39 -16.25
CA ARG A 332 24.75 20.83 -16.50
C ARG A 332 24.66 21.64 -15.19
N GLN A 333 23.96 21.12 -14.18
CA GLN A 333 23.81 21.80 -12.88
C GLN A 333 25.10 21.82 -12.07
N VAL A 334 25.89 20.74 -12.14
CA VAL A 334 27.22 20.65 -11.53
C VAL A 334 28.16 21.68 -12.16
N GLU A 335 28.21 21.76 -13.49
CA GLU A 335 29.07 22.72 -14.20
C GLU A 335 28.70 24.17 -13.85
N LYS A 336 27.40 24.50 -13.81
CA LYS A 336 26.90 25.81 -13.38
C LYS A 336 27.25 26.17 -11.93
N SER A 337 27.45 25.17 -11.09
CA SER A 337 27.72 25.33 -9.65
C SER A 337 29.19 25.19 -9.28
N LYS A 338 30.05 24.81 -10.24
CA LYS A 338 31.49 24.55 -10.04
C LYS A 338 32.24 25.73 -9.43
N ASN A 339 31.98 26.93 -9.98
CA ASN A 339 32.60 28.19 -9.54
C ASN A 339 31.94 28.79 -8.28
N ARG A 340 30.92 28.15 -7.71
CA ARG A 340 30.25 28.64 -6.49
C ARG A 340 31.01 28.17 -5.24
N PRO A 341 31.02 28.97 -4.16
CA PRO A 341 31.60 28.53 -2.90
C PRO A 341 30.85 27.30 -2.36
N PRO A 342 31.50 26.37 -1.65
CA PRO A 342 30.91 25.10 -1.21
C PRO A 342 29.53 25.23 -0.54
N LYS A 343 29.34 26.28 0.29
CA LYS A 343 28.06 26.55 1.00
C LYS A 343 26.90 26.94 0.08
N LYS A 344 27.16 27.43 -1.13
CA LYS A 344 26.14 27.89 -2.10
C LYS A 344 25.98 26.92 -3.28
N ARG A 345 26.67 25.78 -3.25
CA ARG A 345 26.53 24.73 -4.28
C ARG A 345 25.19 24.04 -4.09
N THR A 346 24.50 23.80 -5.19
CA THR A 346 23.31 22.96 -5.20
C THR A 346 23.75 21.50 -5.11
N THR A 347 23.48 20.86 -3.99
CA THR A 347 23.94 19.48 -3.73
C THR A 347 22.81 18.47 -3.61
N TRP A 348 21.56 18.92 -3.50
CA TRP A 348 20.40 18.05 -3.39
C TRP A 348 19.47 18.26 -4.56
N PHE A 349 19.03 17.17 -5.17
CA PHE A 349 18.12 17.16 -6.32
C PHE A 349 17.02 16.14 -6.08
N CYS A 350 15.81 16.42 -6.56
CA CYS A 350 14.71 15.47 -6.61
C CYS A 350 14.62 14.91 -8.03
N CYS A 351 14.44 13.60 -8.17
CA CYS A 351 14.40 12.90 -9.44
C CYS A 351 13.06 12.14 -9.60
N PRO A 352 11.93 12.84 -9.79
CA PRO A 352 10.63 12.21 -9.92
C PRO A 352 10.67 11.09 -10.95
N SER A 353 10.15 9.93 -10.57
CA SER A 353 10.05 8.77 -11.45
C SER A 353 8.61 8.30 -11.42
N TYR A 354 8.07 7.99 -12.59
CA TYR A 354 6.66 7.68 -12.72
C TYR A 354 6.44 6.57 -13.74
N TYR A 355 5.40 5.77 -13.49
CA TYR A 355 4.84 4.87 -14.49
C TYR A 355 4.04 5.72 -15.50
N PRO A 356 4.32 5.58 -16.81
CA PRO A 356 3.66 6.42 -17.80
C PRO A 356 2.16 6.09 -17.89
N SER A 357 1.31 7.00 -17.39
CA SER A 357 -0.15 6.93 -17.54
C SER A 357 -0.61 7.98 -18.56
N MET A 358 -1.56 7.65 -19.42
CA MET A 358 -2.01 8.52 -20.51
C MET A 358 -2.50 9.91 -20.00
N LEU A 359 -2.16 10.95 -20.77
CA LEU A 359 -2.83 12.28 -20.80
C LEU A 359 -2.59 13.28 -19.64
N LYS A 360 -1.68 13.03 -18.68
CA LYS A 360 -1.45 13.95 -17.54
C LYS A 360 0.01 14.44 -17.47
N PRO A 361 0.30 15.75 -17.47
CA PRO A 361 1.65 16.30 -17.54
C PRO A 361 2.38 16.38 -16.19
N TYR A 362 1.67 16.31 -15.06
CA TYR A 362 2.27 16.41 -13.71
C TYR A 362 2.18 15.11 -12.92
N TYR A 363 0.96 14.63 -12.71
CA TYR A 363 0.70 13.49 -11.84
C TYR A 363 0.02 12.36 -12.61
N PRO A 364 0.57 11.13 -12.58
CA PRO A 364 -0.06 10.00 -13.22
C PRO A 364 -1.34 9.59 -12.47
N GLN A 365 -2.17 8.81 -13.15
CA GLN A 365 -3.33 8.18 -12.56
C GLN A 365 -3.20 6.66 -12.68
N PRO A 366 -2.99 5.95 -11.56
CA PRO A 366 -3.02 4.50 -11.54
C PRO A 366 -4.31 3.94 -12.10
N ALA A 367 -4.20 2.95 -13.01
CA ALA A 367 -5.36 2.32 -13.64
C ALA A 367 -6.30 1.67 -12.62
N TRP A 368 -5.75 1.15 -11.51
CA TRP A 368 -6.52 0.54 -10.44
C TRP A 368 -7.41 1.53 -9.67
N TRP A 369 -7.13 2.85 -9.76
CA TRP A 369 -8.00 3.87 -9.18
C TRP A 369 -9.40 3.89 -9.80
N SER A 370 -9.62 3.20 -10.91
CA SER A 370 -10.94 2.99 -11.52
C SER A 370 -12.01 2.47 -10.55
N ILE A 371 -11.63 1.81 -9.45
CA ILE A 371 -12.56 1.35 -8.39
C ILE A 371 -13.26 2.47 -7.62
N PHE A 372 -12.69 3.68 -7.61
CA PHE A 372 -13.25 4.83 -6.93
C PHE A 372 -14.36 5.52 -7.75
N PRO A 373 -14.13 5.98 -9.01
CA PRO A 373 -15.18 6.57 -9.82
C PRO A 373 -16.30 5.59 -10.16
N SER A 374 -16.00 4.28 -10.24
CA SER A 374 -17.01 3.26 -10.51
C SER A 374 -17.92 2.94 -9.31
N MET A 375 -17.68 3.54 -8.14
CA MET A 375 -18.35 3.24 -6.87
C MET A 375 -18.17 1.79 -6.37
N THR A 376 -17.27 1.02 -6.98
CA THR A 376 -16.95 -0.36 -6.58
C THR A 376 -16.40 -0.40 -5.16
N TYR A 377 -15.53 0.56 -4.81
CA TYR A 377 -14.96 0.67 -3.47
C TYR A 377 -16.01 0.98 -2.40
N ASP A 378 -16.91 1.93 -2.68
CA ASP A 378 -17.96 2.35 -1.75
C ASP A 378 -18.99 1.24 -1.55
N TYR A 379 -19.33 0.51 -2.62
CA TYR A 379 -20.21 -0.65 -2.56
C TYR A 379 -19.62 -1.76 -1.68
N ALA A 380 -18.33 -2.11 -1.90
CA ALA A 380 -17.64 -3.11 -1.07
C ALA A 380 -17.59 -2.69 0.41
N THR A 381 -17.31 -1.41 0.68
CA THR A 381 -17.27 -0.88 2.04
C THR A 381 -18.64 -0.97 2.71
N THR A 382 -19.69 -0.53 2.00
CA THR A 382 -21.09 -0.56 2.50
C THR A 382 -21.51 -1.97 2.85
N LEU A 383 -21.20 -2.96 2.01
CA LEU A 383 -21.53 -4.36 2.25
C LEU A 383 -20.92 -4.89 3.56
N ILE A 384 -19.68 -4.52 3.85
CA ILE A 384 -18.96 -4.92 5.07
C ILE A 384 -19.51 -4.17 6.29
N THR A 385 -19.70 -2.86 6.17
CA THR A 385 -20.19 -2.03 7.26
C THR A 385 -21.61 -2.39 7.63
N ASP A 386 -22.49 -2.62 6.66
CA ASP A 386 -23.88 -3.00 6.90
C ASP A 386 -23.97 -4.33 7.64
N LYS A 387 -23.08 -5.28 7.31
CA LYS A 387 -22.98 -6.55 8.04
C LYS A 387 -22.47 -6.37 9.46
N ALA A 388 -21.46 -5.52 9.65
CA ALA A 388 -20.93 -5.21 10.98
C ALA A 388 -21.99 -4.51 11.85
N MET A 389 -22.68 -3.51 11.27
CA MET A 389 -23.74 -2.76 11.92
C MET A 389 -24.97 -3.63 12.19
N ALA A 390 -25.38 -4.49 11.25
CA ALA A 390 -26.45 -5.45 11.48
C ALA A 390 -26.11 -6.39 12.64
N ARG A 391 -24.85 -6.80 12.79
CA ARG A 391 -24.40 -7.62 13.92
C ARG A 391 -24.33 -6.86 15.24
N GLN A 392 -23.98 -5.58 15.22
CA GLN A 392 -23.96 -4.72 16.42
C GLN A 392 -25.38 -4.31 16.86
N ASN A 393 -26.23 -3.96 15.90
CA ASN A 393 -27.60 -3.50 16.09
C ASN A 393 -28.61 -4.64 16.17
N ALA A 394 -28.17 -5.88 15.96
CA ALA A 394 -28.93 -7.10 16.18
C ALA A 394 -29.35 -7.20 17.66
N THR A 395 -30.43 -6.49 18.02
CA THR A 395 -31.28 -6.83 19.16
C THR A 395 -32.12 -8.03 18.75
N MET A 396 -31.46 -9.16 18.50
CA MET A 396 -32.16 -10.40 18.20
C MET A 396 -32.74 -10.92 19.50
N TRP A 397 -34.00 -10.61 19.75
CA TRP A 397 -34.78 -11.39 20.70
C TRP A 397 -34.95 -12.78 20.09
N GLY A 398 -34.10 -13.73 20.52
CA GLY A 398 -34.18 -15.10 20.03
C GLY A 398 -35.51 -15.76 20.37
N LYS A 399 -36.11 -15.37 21.50
CA LYS A 399 -37.41 -15.86 21.99
C LYS A 399 -38.19 -14.73 22.64
N MET A 400 -39.50 -14.67 22.39
CA MET A 400 -40.45 -13.81 23.10
C MET A 400 -41.26 -14.67 24.06
N ILE A 401 -41.36 -14.24 25.32
CA ILE A 401 -42.10 -14.97 26.36
C ILE A 401 -43.35 -14.17 26.71
N PHE A 402 -44.51 -14.72 26.40
CA PHE A 402 -45.81 -14.19 26.81
C PHE A 402 -46.25 -14.93 28.06
N ILE A 403 -46.64 -14.20 29.10
CA ILE A 403 -47.21 -14.78 30.31
C ILE A 403 -48.63 -14.26 30.44
N ASN A 404 -49.59 -15.16 30.63
CA ASN A 404 -50.99 -14.80 30.78
C ASN A 404 -51.22 -14.03 32.09
N ASN A 405 -52.00 -12.94 32.02
CA ASN A 405 -52.33 -12.13 33.19
C ASN A 405 -53.20 -12.88 34.22
N GLU A 406 -54.07 -13.79 33.79
CA GLU A 406 -54.89 -14.61 34.69
C GLU A 406 -54.03 -15.60 35.47
N TYR A 407 -53.04 -16.21 34.80
CA TYR A 407 -52.04 -17.05 35.46
C TYR A 407 -51.23 -16.25 36.49
N LEU A 408 -50.78 -15.04 36.16
CA LEU A 408 -50.09 -14.17 37.11
C LEU A 408 -50.97 -13.79 38.31
N ARG A 409 -52.27 -13.55 38.11
CA ARG A 409 -53.21 -13.25 39.20
C ARG A 409 -53.35 -14.44 40.14
N ALA A 410 -53.55 -15.65 39.60
CA ALA A 410 -53.59 -16.87 40.41
C ALA A 410 -52.31 -17.07 41.22
N MET A 411 -51.14 -16.80 40.64
CA MET A 411 -49.86 -16.88 41.35
C MET A 411 -49.69 -15.81 42.44
N PHE A 412 -50.27 -14.61 42.26
CA PHE A 412 -50.27 -13.58 43.30
C PHE A 412 -51.16 -13.98 44.48
N ASP A 413 -52.33 -14.53 44.19
CA ASP A 413 -53.29 -14.97 45.21
C ASP A 413 -52.71 -16.17 46.00
N GLU A 414 -52.05 -17.11 45.33
CA GLU A 414 -51.37 -18.25 45.98
C GLU A 414 -50.20 -17.82 46.88
N MET A 415 -49.42 -16.81 46.46
CA MET A 415 -48.30 -16.30 47.25
C MET A 415 -48.69 -15.22 48.27
N GLY A 416 -49.98 -14.88 48.40
CA GLY A 416 -50.47 -13.84 49.31
C GLY A 416 -49.91 -12.44 49.01
N ALA A 417 -49.60 -12.17 47.74
CA ALA A 417 -48.94 -10.94 47.31
C ALA A 417 -49.97 -9.84 47.02
N ASP A 418 -50.39 -9.09 48.05
CA ASP A 418 -51.43 -8.06 47.91
C ASP A 418 -50.89 -6.68 47.52
N THR A 419 -49.65 -6.37 47.88
CA THR A 419 -49.01 -5.08 47.62
C THR A 419 -48.35 -5.02 46.23
N THR A 420 -48.23 -3.82 45.66
CA THR A 420 -47.60 -3.62 44.33
C THR A 420 -46.15 -4.12 44.30
N GLU A 421 -45.43 -3.97 45.41
CA GLU A 421 -44.04 -4.44 45.55
C GLU A 421 -43.95 -5.97 45.62
N ALA A 422 -44.85 -6.62 46.36
CA ALA A 422 -44.91 -8.08 46.44
C ALA A 422 -45.28 -8.71 45.09
N LYS A 423 -46.24 -8.12 44.36
CA LYS A 423 -46.62 -8.57 43.00
C LYS A 423 -45.45 -8.44 42.02
N GLN A 424 -44.63 -7.39 42.15
CA GLN A 424 -43.44 -7.23 41.32
C GLN A 424 -42.36 -8.27 41.66
N ALA A 425 -42.14 -8.58 42.95
CA ALA A 425 -41.20 -9.61 43.38
C ALA A 425 -41.57 -11.01 42.86
N VAL A 426 -42.87 -11.35 42.83
CA VAL A 426 -43.36 -12.61 42.26
C VAL A 426 -43.13 -12.67 40.75
N ARG A 427 -43.38 -11.57 40.02
CA ARG A 427 -43.06 -11.47 38.58
C ARG A 427 -41.58 -11.68 38.31
N ASP A 428 -40.73 -10.98 39.05
CA ASP A 428 -39.27 -11.06 38.88
C ASP A 428 -38.75 -12.47 39.20
N SER A 429 -39.34 -13.16 40.17
CA SER A 429 -39.02 -14.56 40.49
C SER A 429 -39.37 -15.52 39.34
N ILE A 430 -40.56 -15.36 38.74
CA ILE A 430 -41.00 -16.16 37.59
C ILE A 430 -40.08 -15.90 36.39
N TYR A 431 -39.79 -14.62 36.10
CA TYR A 431 -38.85 -14.27 35.03
C TYR A 431 -37.47 -14.86 35.24
N LYS A 432 -36.95 -14.81 36.47
CA LYS A 432 -35.64 -15.38 36.81
C LYS A 432 -35.61 -16.89 36.59
N LYS A 433 -36.63 -17.63 37.06
CA LYS A 433 -36.73 -19.08 36.88
C LYS A 433 -36.81 -19.50 35.40
N VAL A 434 -37.65 -18.81 34.63
CA VAL A 434 -37.79 -19.08 33.19
C VAL A 434 -36.49 -18.77 32.45
N ASN A 435 -35.83 -17.66 32.78
CA ASN A 435 -34.56 -17.27 32.17
C ASN A 435 -33.43 -18.26 32.54
N GLU A 436 -33.32 -18.66 33.81
CA GLU A 436 -32.34 -19.67 34.26
C GLU A 436 -32.58 -21.03 33.59
N PHE A 437 -33.84 -21.42 33.38
CA PHE A 437 -34.18 -22.65 32.67
C PHE A 437 -33.76 -22.59 31.19
N LEU A 438 -34.06 -21.49 30.49
CA LEU A 438 -33.78 -21.32 29.06
C LEU A 438 -32.29 -21.09 28.74
N GLN A 439 -31.51 -20.54 29.68
CA GLN A 439 -30.09 -20.26 29.48
C GLN A 439 -29.18 -21.50 29.56
N ARG A 440 -29.60 -22.56 30.26
CA ARG A 440 -28.77 -23.75 30.43
C ARG A 440 -28.67 -24.52 29.12
N ARG A 441 -27.45 -24.74 28.64
CA ARG A 441 -27.16 -25.51 27.41
C ARG A 441 -27.77 -26.92 27.44
N GLU A 442 -27.84 -27.53 28.61
CA GLU A 442 -28.44 -28.85 28.85
C GLU A 442 -29.96 -28.89 28.66
N ASN A 443 -30.64 -27.74 28.70
CA ASN A 443 -32.08 -27.64 28.50
C ASN A 443 -32.46 -27.33 27.05
N ASN A 444 -31.47 -27.09 26.19
CA ASN A 444 -31.69 -26.87 24.77
C ASN A 444 -32.21 -28.15 24.10
N GLY A 445 -33.37 -28.08 23.44
CA GLY A 445 -34.01 -29.22 22.78
C GLY A 445 -34.86 -30.12 23.68
N LYS A 446 -35.06 -29.78 24.96
CA LYS A 446 -36.01 -30.49 25.82
C LYS A 446 -37.45 -30.11 25.47
N THR A 447 -38.34 -31.10 25.41
CA THR A 447 -39.79 -30.88 25.25
C THR A 447 -40.37 -30.31 26.55
N ILE A 448 -41.17 -29.26 26.45
CA ILE A 448 -41.90 -28.66 27.58
C ILE A 448 -43.39 -28.93 27.37
N CYS A 449 -44.07 -29.46 28.39
CA CYS A 449 -45.52 -29.51 28.44
C CYS A 449 -46.03 -28.25 29.14
N LEU A 450 -46.94 -27.52 28.49
CA LEU A 450 -47.53 -26.29 29.01
C LEU A 450 -49.03 -26.50 29.20
N ASP A 451 -49.51 -26.23 30.42
CA ASP A 451 -50.94 -26.24 30.70
C ASP A 451 -51.62 -25.01 30.08
N SER A 452 -52.85 -25.21 29.61
CA SER A 452 -53.67 -24.18 28.98
C SER A 452 -55.00 -24.05 29.70
N PHE A 453 -55.52 -22.82 29.73
CA PHE A 453 -56.82 -22.51 30.30
C PHE A 453 -57.84 -22.32 29.18
N VAL A 454 -59.07 -22.76 29.42
CA VAL A 454 -60.20 -22.48 28.53
C VAL A 454 -60.79 -21.13 28.92
N GLY A 455 -60.87 -20.22 27.95
CA GLY A 455 -61.44 -18.89 28.16
C GLY A 455 -62.93 -18.94 28.53
N PRO A 456 -63.49 -17.82 29.02
CA PRO A 456 -64.90 -17.75 29.46
C PRO A 456 -65.93 -18.08 28.37
N ASP A 457 -65.52 -18.08 27.10
CA ASP A 457 -66.34 -18.38 25.93
C ASP A 457 -66.37 -19.87 25.55
N GLY A 458 -65.62 -20.73 26.26
CA GLY A 458 -65.52 -22.17 26.01
C GLY A 458 -64.83 -22.55 24.70
N LYS A 459 -64.28 -21.58 23.96
CA LYS A 459 -63.75 -21.77 22.59
C LYS A 459 -62.30 -21.32 22.43
N THR A 460 -61.82 -20.38 23.23
CA THR A 460 -60.43 -19.92 23.16
C THR A 460 -59.58 -20.64 24.20
N MET A 461 -58.55 -21.37 23.75
CA MET A 461 -57.52 -21.89 24.65
C MET A 461 -56.43 -20.82 24.79
N GLN A 462 -56.11 -20.45 26.02
CA GLN A 462 -55.04 -19.50 26.33
C GLN A 462 -53.92 -20.21 27.09
N HIS A 463 -52.69 -20.06 26.62
CA HIS A 463 -51.52 -20.65 27.27
C HIS A 463 -51.14 -19.84 28.52
N ALA A 464 -50.77 -20.53 29.61
CA ALA A 464 -50.29 -19.87 30.83
C ALA A 464 -48.98 -19.09 30.59
N VAL A 465 -48.07 -19.73 29.86
CA VAL A 465 -46.82 -19.18 29.34
C VAL A 465 -46.67 -19.64 27.90
N GLU A 466 -46.40 -18.73 26.98
CA GLU A 466 -46.13 -19.02 25.57
C GLU A 466 -44.73 -18.51 25.22
N ILE A 467 -43.90 -19.37 24.64
CA ILE A 467 -42.57 -19.00 24.16
C ILE A 467 -42.61 -19.05 22.64
N VAL A 468 -42.50 -17.89 22.01
CA VAL A 468 -42.49 -17.76 20.55
C VAL A 468 -41.07 -17.50 20.09
N ASP A 469 -40.57 -18.37 19.22
CA ASP A 469 -39.30 -18.15 18.54
C ASP A 469 -39.48 -17.08 17.48
N VAL A 470 -38.63 -16.05 17.51
CA VAL A 470 -38.65 -15.02 16.47
C VAL A 470 -37.80 -15.54 15.30
N PRO A 471 -38.42 -15.87 14.15
CA PRO A 471 -37.69 -16.42 13.02
C PRO A 471 -36.65 -15.41 12.54
N GLN A 472 -35.40 -15.86 12.42
CA GLN A 472 -34.33 -15.06 11.86
C GLN A 472 -34.40 -15.18 10.34
N LEU A 473 -34.59 -14.06 9.63
CA LEU A 473 -34.39 -14.03 8.17
C LEU A 473 -32.89 -14.19 7.90
N THR A 474 -32.46 -15.42 7.63
CA THR A 474 -31.07 -15.70 7.26
C THR A 474 -30.86 -15.45 5.76
N ASN A 475 -30.75 -14.19 5.35
CA ASN A 475 -30.31 -13.80 4.00
C ASN A 475 -28.76 -13.88 3.85
N SER A 476 -28.11 -14.79 4.58
CA SER A 476 -26.65 -14.81 4.71
C SER A 476 -25.92 -15.34 3.48
N ARG A 477 -26.62 -16.03 2.56
CA ARG A 477 -26.03 -16.65 1.38
C ARG A 477 -25.81 -15.63 0.25
N ASP A 478 -26.82 -14.84 -0.08
CA ASP A 478 -26.78 -13.87 -1.18
C ASP A 478 -25.69 -12.81 -0.94
N LEU A 479 -25.58 -12.32 0.29
CA LEU A 479 -24.54 -11.36 0.69
C LEU A 479 -23.11 -11.89 0.53
N LYS A 480 -22.91 -13.21 0.68
CA LYS A 480 -21.59 -13.83 0.55
C LYS A 480 -21.17 -13.90 -0.92
N GLU A 481 -22.12 -14.19 -1.81
CA GLU A 481 -21.89 -14.24 -3.26
C GLU A 481 -21.57 -12.83 -3.79
N GLU A 482 -22.37 -11.83 -3.39
CA GLU A 482 -22.12 -10.42 -3.73
C GLU A 482 -20.75 -9.92 -3.25
N LEU A 483 -20.34 -10.27 -2.02
CA LEU A 483 -19.03 -9.88 -1.50
C LEU A 483 -17.88 -10.52 -2.30
N SER A 484 -18.05 -11.76 -2.75
CA SER A 484 -17.06 -12.46 -3.58
C SER A 484 -16.94 -11.83 -4.96
N GLU A 485 -18.05 -11.46 -5.58
CA GLU A 485 -18.08 -10.78 -6.88
C GLU A 485 -17.39 -9.43 -6.81
N ILE A 486 -17.76 -8.58 -5.84
CA ILE A 486 -17.16 -7.25 -5.72
C ILE A 486 -15.67 -7.30 -5.37
N SER A 487 -15.26 -8.25 -4.52
CA SER A 487 -13.85 -8.47 -4.21
C SER A 487 -13.05 -8.84 -5.46
N SER A 488 -13.63 -9.66 -6.35
CA SER A 488 -12.99 -10.07 -7.60
C SER A 488 -12.79 -8.88 -8.55
N VAL A 489 -13.75 -7.95 -8.62
CA VAL A 489 -13.63 -6.71 -9.42
C VAL A 489 -12.52 -5.82 -8.87
N VAL A 490 -12.41 -5.67 -7.54
CA VAL A 490 -11.33 -4.91 -6.90
C VAL A 490 -9.96 -5.52 -7.21
N PHE A 491 -9.82 -6.84 -7.09
CA PHE A 491 -8.57 -7.54 -7.38
C PHE A 491 -8.20 -7.49 -8.87
N PHE A 492 -9.19 -7.57 -9.76
CA PHE A 492 -9.00 -7.37 -11.19
C PHE A 492 -8.45 -5.98 -11.50
N ALA A 493 -9.03 -4.92 -10.90
CA ALA A 493 -8.58 -3.55 -11.10
C ALA A 493 -7.14 -3.31 -10.59
N ILE A 494 -6.78 -3.89 -9.44
CA ILE A 494 -5.43 -3.84 -8.88
C ILE A 494 -4.45 -4.74 -9.67
N GLY A 495 -4.97 -5.69 -10.44
CA GLY A 495 -4.20 -6.64 -11.23
C GLY A 495 -3.57 -7.75 -10.40
N VAL A 496 -4.21 -8.18 -9.30
CA VAL A 496 -3.75 -9.30 -8.46
C VAL A 496 -4.74 -10.44 -8.62
N HIS A 497 -4.23 -11.64 -8.91
CA HIS A 497 -5.10 -12.82 -8.91
C HIS A 497 -5.49 -13.18 -7.47
N PRO A 498 -6.79 -13.36 -7.14
CA PRO A 498 -7.22 -13.53 -5.75
C PRO A 498 -6.57 -14.73 -5.04
N SER A 499 -6.32 -15.83 -5.75
CA SER A 499 -5.64 -16.99 -5.15
C SER A 499 -4.24 -16.68 -4.59
N LEU A 500 -3.54 -15.65 -5.09
CA LEU A 500 -2.17 -15.30 -4.64
C LEU A 500 -2.12 -14.68 -3.25
N ILE A 501 -3.24 -14.11 -2.78
CA ILE A 501 -3.34 -13.36 -1.51
C ILE A 501 -4.21 -14.07 -0.48
N GLY A 502 -4.67 -15.28 -0.80
CA GLY A 502 -5.69 -16.03 -0.06
C GLY A 502 -7.04 -15.92 -0.77
N SER A 503 -7.69 -17.06 -0.98
CA SER A 503 -8.93 -17.17 -1.78
C SER A 503 -9.97 -16.10 -1.43
N THR A 504 -10.75 -15.65 -2.42
CA THR A 504 -11.86 -14.74 -2.17
C THR A 504 -12.76 -15.32 -1.07
N PRO A 505 -13.18 -14.52 -0.07
CA PRO A 505 -14.07 -14.98 0.98
C PRO A 505 -15.31 -15.63 0.40
N GLY A 506 -15.37 -16.96 0.45
CA GLY A 506 -16.50 -17.74 -0.02
C GLY A 506 -16.26 -18.67 -1.20
N ASN A 507 -15.11 -18.59 -1.87
CA ASN A 507 -14.68 -19.56 -2.86
C ASN A 507 -13.50 -20.39 -2.31
N SER A 508 -13.73 -21.68 -2.05
CA SER A 508 -12.73 -22.60 -1.51
C SER A 508 -12.25 -23.59 -2.58
N GLY A 509 -12.02 -23.13 -3.80
CA GLY A 509 -11.43 -23.95 -4.86
C GLY A 509 -9.99 -24.34 -4.49
N SER A 510 -9.70 -25.64 -4.47
CA SER A 510 -8.31 -26.10 -4.31
C SER A 510 -7.54 -25.72 -5.58
N THR A 511 -6.48 -24.94 -5.42
CA THR A 511 -5.65 -24.49 -6.54
C THR A 511 -4.34 -25.26 -6.46
N GLY A 512 -3.95 -25.95 -7.54
CA GLY A 512 -2.72 -26.75 -7.57
C GLY A 512 -1.47 -25.88 -7.43
N GLY A 513 -0.45 -26.37 -6.71
CA GLY A 513 0.78 -25.63 -6.44
C GLY A 513 1.53 -25.16 -7.69
N THR A 514 1.50 -25.95 -8.77
CA THR A 514 2.09 -25.56 -10.06
C THR A 514 1.39 -24.34 -10.66
N TYR A 515 0.05 -24.31 -10.67
CA TYR A 515 -0.71 -23.18 -11.20
C TYR A 515 -0.44 -21.90 -10.39
N MET A 516 -0.35 -22.01 -9.06
CA MET A 516 -0.01 -20.89 -8.19
C MET A 516 1.39 -20.33 -8.46
N ARG A 517 2.37 -21.20 -8.72
CA ARG A 517 3.74 -20.80 -9.08
C ARG A 517 3.77 -20.06 -10.42
N GLU A 518 3.08 -20.57 -11.44
CA GLU A 518 3.00 -19.92 -12.76
C GLU A 518 2.31 -18.55 -12.70
N LEU A 519 1.21 -18.45 -11.92
CA LEU A 519 0.54 -17.17 -11.70
C LEU A 519 1.45 -16.15 -11.00
N GLN A 520 2.21 -16.60 -10.00
CA GLN A 520 3.16 -15.73 -9.32
C GLN A 520 4.24 -15.26 -10.30
N LEU A 521 4.83 -16.16 -11.09
CA LEU A 521 5.83 -15.81 -12.10
C LEU A 521 5.28 -14.83 -13.15
N LEU A 522 4.05 -15.02 -13.62
CA LEU A 522 3.40 -14.07 -14.53
C LEU A 522 3.29 -12.68 -13.91
N LYS A 523 2.90 -12.60 -12.63
CA LYS A 523 2.79 -11.32 -11.92
C LYS A 523 4.16 -10.67 -11.71
N GLN A 524 5.19 -11.45 -11.38
CA GLN A 524 6.57 -10.98 -11.29
C GLN A 524 7.03 -10.35 -12.60
N ASN A 525 6.76 -11.00 -13.74
CA ASN A 525 7.09 -10.49 -15.07
C ASN A 525 6.36 -9.16 -15.38
N GLN A 526 5.10 -9.01 -14.99
CA GLN A 526 4.37 -7.74 -15.16
C GLN A 526 4.99 -6.60 -14.35
N LEU A 527 5.48 -6.89 -13.14
CA LEU A 527 6.10 -5.89 -12.25
C LEU A 527 7.52 -5.51 -12.67
N SER A 528 8.18 -6.31 -13.53
CA SER A 528 9.53 -6.03 -14.04
C SER A 528 9.64 -4.64 -14.69
N THR A 529 8.57 -4.14 -15.31
CA THR A 529 8.57 -2.79 -15.93
C THR A 529 8.75 -1.69 -14.87
N ARG A 530 8.11 -1.84 -13.70
CA ARG A 530 8.27 -0.91 -12.57
C ARG A 530 9.69 -0.97 -11.99
N GLN A 531 10.22 -2.19 -11.84
CA GLN A 531 11.61 -2.42 -11.41
C GLN A 531 12.62 -1.72 -12.34
N ARG A 532 12.43 -1.81 -13.67
CA ARG A 532 13.31 -1.15 -14.65
C ARG A 532 13.39 0.37 -14.50
N ILE A 533 12.28 1.03 -14.16
CA ILE A 533 12.26 2.49 -13.96
C ILE A 533 13.20 2.84 -12.78
N TYR A 534 13.13 2.09 -11.69
CA TYR A 534 14.02 2.29 -10.56
C TYR A 534 15.48 1.88 -10.86
N LEU A 535 15.70 0.79 -11.58
CA LEU A 535 17.04 0.38 -12.03
C LEU A 535 17.67 1.43 -12.95
N ARG A 536 16.88 2.13 -13.79
CA ARG A 536 17.35 3.25 -14.59
C ARG A 536 17.85 4.40 -13.72
N PHE A 537 17.14 4.73 -12.64
CA PHE A 537 17.57 5.73 -11.67
C PHE A 537 18.91 5.33 -11.00
N LEU A 538 19.05 4.09 -10.54
CA LEU A 538 20.31 3.59 -9.96
C LEU A 538 21.44 3.54 -11.00
N LYS A 539 21.15 3.15 -12.24
CA LYS A 539 22.13 3.15 -13.34
C LYS A 539 22.65 4.55 -13.64
N ASN A 540 21.79 5.57 -13.58
CA ASN A 540 22.21 6.97 -13.72
C ASN A 540 23.17 7.36 -12.58
N ILE A 541 22.88 6.96 -11.34
CA ILE A 541 23.79 7.20 -10.21
C ILE A 541 25.15 6.52 -10.44
N TYR A 542 25.11 5.24 -10.82
CA TYR A 542 26.29 4.42 -11.09
C TYR A 542 27.18 5.04 -12.18
N THR A 543 26.55 5.46 -13.28
CA THR A 543 27.23 6.11 -14.41
C THR A 543 27.80 7.48 -14.04
N PHE A 544 27.10 8.26 -13.21
CA PHE A 544 27.58 9.57 -12.77
C PHE A 544 28.81 9.46 -11.87
N ASN A 545 28.83 8.45 -11.00
CA ASN A 545 29.96 8.19 -10.09
C ASN A 545 31.18 7.58 -10.78
N LYS A 546 31.09 7.23 -12.08
CA LYS A 546 32.16 6.60 -12.87
C LYS A 546 32.65 5.29 -12.24
N TRP A 547 31.73 4.53 -11.64
CA TRP A 547 32.01 3.20 -11.12
C TRP A 547 32.27 2.19 -12.25
N ASP A 548 32.80 1.02 -11.89
CA ASP A 548 33.23 -0.05 -12.81
C ASP A 548 32.28 -0.30 -13.99
N LYS A 549 32.79 -0.19 -15.22
CA LYS A 549 32.03 -0.36 -16.47
C LYS A 549 31.32 -1.72 -16.59
N HIS A 550 31.81 -2.75 -15.90
CA HIS A 550 31.25 -4.10 -15.88
C HIS A 550 30.18 -4.28 -14.80
N GLY A 551 30.02 -3.32 -13.90
CA GLY A 551 28.98 -3.37 -12.88
C GLY A 551 27.57 -3.18 -13.45
N GLU A 552 26.67 -4.08 -13.07
CA GLU A 552 25.26 -4.06 -13.45
C GLU A 552 24.39 -4.27 -12.21
N ILE A 553 23.48 -3.33 -11.96
CA ILE A 553 22.54 -3.44 -10.84
C ILE A 553 21.30 -4.17 -11.34
N VAL A 554 20.95 -5.26 -10.69
CA VAL A 554 19.79 -6.09 -11.02
C VAL A 554 18.90 -6.28 -9.79
N ILE A 555 17.65 -6.66 -10.01
CA ILE A 555 16.75 -7.12 -8.94
C ILE A 555 16.44 -8.58 -9.23
N ARG A 556 16.95 -9.47 -8.37
CA ARG A 556 16.67 -10.91 -8.44
C ARG A 556 15.40 -11.24 -7.68
N GLN A 557 14.76 -12.32 -8.09
CA GLN A 557 13.56 -12.83 -7.45
C GLN A 557 13.77 -14.27 -7.01
N GLN A 558 13.14 -14.62 -5.90
CA GLN A 558 13.06 -16.01 -5.49
C GLN A 558 11.90 -16.66 -6.24
N THR A 559 12.22 -17.73 -6.96
CA THR A 559 11.23 -18.56 -7.65
C THR A 559 11.20 -19.92 -6.99
N PHE A 560 10.02 -20.35 -6.60
CA PHE A 560 9.82 -21.69 -6.05
C PHE A 560 10.07 -22.72 -7.15
N THR A 561 10.84 -23.76 -6.87
CA THR A 561 11.04 -24.89 -7.77
C THR A 561 10.55 -26.18 -7.13
N THR A 562 10.51 -27.27 -7.89
CA THR A 562 10.25 -28.59 -7.30
C THR A 562 11.48 -29.03 -6.52
N LEU A 563 11.26 -29.82 -5.46
CA LEU A 563 12.35 -30.37 -4.64
C LEU A 563 13.33 -31.22 -5.47
N ASP A 564 12.86 -31.79 -6.58
CA ASP A 564 13.70 -32.53 -7.53
C ASP A 564 14.75 -31.64 -8.22
N ARG A 565 14.50 -30.33 -8.31
CA ARG A 565 15.35 -29.36 -9.01
C ARG A 565 16.23 -28.55 -8.06
N SER A 566 15.74 -28.24 -6.85
CA SER A 566 16.54 -27.62 -5.79
C SER A 566 16.23 -28.24 -4.43
N ALA A 567 17.26 -28.56 -3.66
CA ALA A 567 17.12 -29.15 -2.32
C ALA A 567 16.41 -28.22 -1.32
N THR A 568 16.47 -26.90 -1.55
CA THR A 568 15.81 -25.87 -0.76
C THR A 568 14.40 -25.53 -1.26
N GLY A 569 13.97 -26.09 -2.40
CA GLY A 569 12.67 -25.79 -3.04
C GLY A 569 12.55 -24.37 -3.62
N THR A 570 13.65 -23.62 -3.70
CA THR A 570 13.73 -22.24 -4.19
C THR A 570 14.99 -22.03 -5.03
N GLU A 571 14.86 -21.31 -6.14
CA GLU A 571 15.96 -20.84 -6.98
C GLU A 571 15.91 -19.31 -7.08
N GLU A 572 17.07 -18.66 -7.03
CA GLU A 572 17.18 -17.25 -7.42
C GLU A 572 17.17 -17.16 -8.93
N THR A 573 16.19 -16.48 -9.47
CA THR A 573 16.12 -16.19 -10.90
C THR A 573 16.23 -14.70 -11.12
N GLU A 574 16.91 -14.35 -12.21
CA GLU A 574 16.95 -12.98 -12.67
C GLU A 574 15.57 -12.60 -13.21
N SER A 575 15.16 -11.37 -12.96
CA SER A 575 14.03 -10.77 -13.66
C SER A 575 14.41 -10.60 -15.14
N THR A 576 14.38 -11.68 -15.92
CA THR A 576 14.81 -11.68 -17.32
C THR A 576 13.84 -10.84 -18.14
N LEU A 577 14.35 -9.74 -18.72
CA LEU A 577 14.18 -9.39 -20.15
C LEU A 577 15.09 -8.24 -20.58
#